data_AF-A0A2A5H234-F1
#
_entry.id   AF-A0A2A5H234-F1
#
_cell.length_a   1.000
_cell.length_b   1.000
_cell.length_c   1.000
_cell.angle_alpha   90.00
_cell.angle_beta   90.00
_cell.angle_gamma   90.00
#
_symmetry.space_group_name_H-M   'P 1'
#
loop_
_entity.id
_entity.type
_entity.pdbx_description
1 polymer ?
#
loop_
_entity_poly.entity_id
_entity_poly.type
_entity_poly.pdbx_seq_one_letter_code
_entity_poly.pdbx_strand_id
1 'polypeptide(L)'
;MKMSVILLLMTFMLIQPYTSVYAASNEVVVQVSGAVCSFCAIGIQKKISKLPFVDVSKYNKGSLMDIESQRLTIAIKPEESLDLKVIYKAILDGGYEPQNANMSGDDGVVTYFDAKGLQCIASC
;
A
#
# COMPACT_ATOMS: atom_id res chain seq x y z
N MET A 1 -27.46 28.11 -25.53
CA MET A 1 -26.88 26.74 -25.48
C MET A 1 -25.47 26.76 -24.87
N LYS A 2 -25.32 26.98 -23.56
CA LYS A 2 -24.02 26.88 -22.84
C LYS A 2 -24.19 26.50 -21.35
N MET A 3 -25.37 26.73 -20.76
CA MET A 3 -25.61 26.52 -19.32
C MET A 3 -26.01 25.08 -18.94
N SER A 4 -26.67 24.31 -19.81
CA SER A 4 -27.11 22.93 -19.49
C SER A 4 -25.99 21.89 -19.45
N VAL A 5 -24.84 22.15 -20.08
CA VAL A 5 -23.70 21.21 -20.11
C VAL A 5 -22.91 21.27 -18.80
N ILE A 6 -22.88 22.43 -18.15
CA ILE A 6 -22.12 22.66 -16.91
C ILE A 6 -22.78 21.96 -15.71
N LEU A 7 -24.12 21.88 -15.69
CA LEU A 7 -24.85 21.20 -14.61
C LEU A 7 -24.67 19.67 -14.65
N LEU A 8 -24.53 19.09 -15.86
CA LEU A 8 -24.28 17.65 -16.06
C LEU A 8 -22.85 17.23 -15.68
N LEU A 9 -21.89 18.15 -15.75
CA LEU A 9 -20.50 17.90 -15.35
C LEU A 9 -20.33 17.90 -13.82
N MET A 10 -21.09 18.71 -13.07
CA MET A 10 -21.00 18.75 -11.61
C MET A 10 -21.52 17.48 -10.92
N THR A 11 -22.51 16.80 -11.51
CA THR A 11 -23.02 15.54 -10.94
C THR A 11 -22.08 14.36 -11.19
N PHE A 12 -21.19 14.43 -12.18
CA PHE A 12 -20.21 13.38 -12.46
C PHE A 12 -19.05 13.35 -11.43
N MET A 13 -18.91 14.41 -10.63
CA MET A 13 -17.85 14.55 -9.63
C MET A 13 -18.16 13.83 -8.29
N LEU A 14 -19.41 13.37 -8.09
CA LEU A 14 -19.86 12.71 -6.86
C LEU A 14 -19.80 11.17 -6.91
N ILE A 15 -19.41 10.60 -8.05
CA ILE A 15 -19.27 9.14 -8.22
C ILE A 15 -17.80 8.83 -8.52
N GLN A 16 -16.89 9.38 -7.72
CA GLN A 16 -15.55 8.79 -7.64
C GLN A 16 -15.75 7.45 -6.91
N PRO A 17 -15.44 6.28 -7.51
CA PRO A 17 -15.33 5.07 -6.71
C PRO A 17 -14.18 5.34 -5.73
N TYR A 18 -14.51 5.47 -4.46
CA TYR A 18 -13.56 5.34 -3.37
C TYR A 18 -13.00 3.92 -3.53
N THR A 19 -11.85 3.80 -4.18
CA THR A 19 -11.16 2.52 -4.32
C THR A 19 -10.68 2.16 -2.93
N SER A 20 -11.52 1.45 -2.17
CA SER A 20 -11.08 0.72 -0.99
C SER A 20 -9.95 -0.17 -1.47
N VAL A 21 -8.73 0.08 -0.96
CA VAL A 21 -7.57 -0.75 -1.26
C VAL A 21 -7.91 -2.18 -0.86
N TYR A 22 -8.12 -3.05 -1.83
CA TYR A 22 -8.25 -4.50 -1.61
C TYR A 22 -6.85 -5.01 -1.28
N ALA A 23 -6.54 -5.17 0.01
CA ALA A 23 -5.46 -6.05 0.43
C ALA A 23 -6.04 -7.48 0.45
N ALA A 24 -5.42 -8.42 -0.25
CA ALA A 24 -5.79 -9.82 -0.08
C ALA A 24 -5.36 -10.29 1.33
N SER A 25 -5.89 -11.42 1.79
CA SER A 25 -5.50 -11.95 3.11
C SER A 25 -3.99 -12.13 3.22
N ASN A 26 -3.43 -11.77 4.37
CA ASN A 26 -1.98 -11.78 4.63
C ASN A 26 -1.18 -10.84 3.72
N GLU A 27 -1.76 -9.69 3.36
CA GLU A 27 -1.04 -8.66 2.62
C GLU A 27 -1.05 -7.33 3.36
N VAL A 28 0.06 -6.61 3.19
CA VAL A 28 0.20 -5.22 3.60
C VAL A 28 0.38 -4.40 2.34
N VAL A 29 -0.45 -3.40 2.17
CA VAL A 29 -0.31 -2.40 1.10
C VAL A 29 0.14 -1.10 1.75
N VAL A 30 1.29 -0.60 1.32
CA VAL A 30 1.84 0.67 1.79
C VAL A 30 1.88 1.65 0.63
N GLN A 31 1.36 2.85 0.83
CA GLN A 31 1.54 3.95 -0.10
C GLN A 31 2.96 4.50 0.08
N VAL A 32 3.73 4.61 -1.00
CA VAL A 32 5.15 4.98 -0.96
C VAL A 32 5.40 6.17 -1.86
N SER A 33 5.85 7.29 -1.29
CA SER A 33 6.22 8.46 -2.08
C SER A 33 7.64 8.34 -2.64
N GLY A 34 7.82 8.80 -3.88
CA GLY A 34 9.11 8.87 -4.56
C GLY A 34 9.43 7.68 -5.46
N ALA A 35 8.59 6.65 -5.47
CA ALA A 35 8.74 5.49 -6.34
C ALA A 35 8.12 5.73 -7.73
N VAL A 36 8.81 6.53 -8.55
CA VAL A 36 8.38 6.91 -9.92
C VAL A 36 9.07 6.11 -11.02
N CYS A 37 9.98 5.20 -10.66
CA CYS A 37 10.76 4.39 -11.60
C CYS A 37 10.83 2.94 -11.11
N SER A 38 10.47 2.00 -11.98
CA SER A 38 10.45 0.56 -11.69
C SER A 38 11.84 0.02 -11.32
N PHE A 39 12.89 0.51 -11.97
CA PHE A 39 14.26 0.11 -11.66
C PHE A 39 14.72 0.61 -10.28
N CYS A 40 14.29 1.81 -9.88
CA CYS A 40 14.61 2.35 -8.56
C CYS A 40 13.92 1.54 -7.46
N ALA A 41 12.71 1.02 -7.72
CA ALA A 41 11.94 0.23 -6.76
C ALA A 41 12.56 -1.16 -6.45
N ILE A 42 13.58 -1.60 -7.19
CA ILE A 42 14.30 -2.86 -6.90
C ILE A 42 14.98 -2.78 -5.53
N GLY A 43 15.47 -1.60 -5.13
CA GLY A 43 16.15 -1.39 -3.84
C GLY A 43 15.25 -1.71 -2.65
N ILE A 44 14.04 -1.17 -2.65
CA ILE A 44 13.01 -1.40 -1.62
C ILE A 44 12.57 -2.88 -1.63
N GLN A 45 12.28 -3.47 -2.80
CA GLN A 45 11.90 -4.89 -2.90
C GLN A 45 12.96 -5.83 -2.31
N LYS A 46 14.26 -5.56 -2.55
CA LYS A 46 15.38 -6.34 -1.99
C LYS A 46 15.51 -6.20 -0.47
N LYS A 47 15.09 -5.08 0.12
CA LYS A 47 15.08 -4.88 1.58
C LYS A 47 13.90 -5.63 2.19
N ILE A 48 12.72 -5.52 1.57
CA ILE A 48 11.51 -6.23 1.99
C ILE A 48 11.69 -7.75 1.95
N SER A 49 12.31 -8.29 0.90
CA SER A 49 12.51 -9.74 0.76
C SER A 49 13.42 -10.36 1.83
N LYS A 50 14.07 -9.55 2.68
CA LYS A 50 14.94 -10.01 3.78
C LYS A 50 14.21 -10.03 5.13
N LEU A 51 13.01 -9.49 5.20
CA LEU A 51 12.22 -9.49 6.42
C LEU A 51 11.72 -10.91 6.71
N PRO A 52 11.78 -11.39 7.96
CA PRO A 52 11.54 -12.79 8.29
C PRO A 52 10.10 -13.24 8.03
N PHE A 53 9.14 -12.32 8.21
CA PHE A 53 7.71 -12.55 8.04
C PHE A 53 7.22 -12.42 6.58
N VAL A 54 8.10 -12.05 5.64
CA VAL A 54 7.72 -11.88 4.23
C VAL A 54 7.69 -13.22 3.51
N ASP A 55 6.60 -13.48 2.79
CA ASP A 55 6.45 -14.66 1.94
C ASP A 55 7.12 -14.43 0.58
N VAL A 56 8.41 -14.79 0.49
CA VAL A 56 9.21 -14.62 -0.73
C VAL A 56 8.78 -15.50 -1.91
N SER A 57 7.85 -16.44 -1.71
CA SER A 57 7.32 -17.29 -2.78
C SER A 57 6.29 -16.56 -3.67
N LYS A 58 5.71 -15.46 -3.17
CA LYS A 58 4.74 -14.63 -3.88
C LYS A 58 5.40 -13.42 -4.56
N TYR A 59 4.76 -12.89 -5.60
CA TYR A 59 5.18 -11.67 -6.30
C TYR A 59 6.64 -11.72 -6.80
N ASN A 60 7.34 -10.59 -6.73
CA ASN A 60 8.78 -10.53 -6.95
C ASN A 60 9.52 -10.60 -5.60
N LYS A 61 9.75 -11.83 -5.11
CA LYS A 61 10.41 -12.10 -3.82
C LYS A 61 9.68 -11.48 -2.62
N GLY A 62 8.35 -11.61 -2.62
CA GLY A 62 7.48 -11.24 -1.51
C GLY A 62 6.94 -9.82 -1.55
N SER A 63 7.20 -9.06 -2.63
CA SER A 63 6.56 -7.75 -2.81
C SER A 63 6.29 -7.42 -4.29
N LEU A 64 5.30 -6.56 -4.49
CA LEU A 64 4.89 -6.01 -5.78
C LEU A 64 4.87 -4.48 -5.65
N MET A 65 5.57 -3.79 -6.53
CA MET A 65 5.53 -2.34 -6.62
C MET A 65 4.68 -1.94 -7.83
N ASP A 66 3.60 -1.21 -7.58
CA ASP A 66 2.83 -0.50 -8.60
C ASP A 66 3.31 0.95 -8.65
N ILE A 67 4.01 1.30 -9.73
CA ILE A 67 4.58 2.63 -9.94
C ILE A 67 3.49 3.65 -10.28
N GLU A 68 2.42 3.25 -10.98
CA GLU A 68 1.36 4.16 -11.40
C GLU A 68 0.57 4.66 -10.19
N SER A 69 0.24 3.74 -9.28
CA SER A 69 -0.47 4.08 -8.05
C SER A 69 0.44 4.38 -6.86
N GLN A 70 1.77 4.24 -7.02
CA GLN A 70 2.77 4.41 -5.96
C GLN A 70 2.53 3.50 -4.74
N ARG A 71 2.08 2.26 -4.98
CA ARG A 71 1.75 1.29 -3.93
C ARG A 71 2.74 0.13 -3.90
N LEU A 72 3.17 -0.20 -2.69
CA LEU A 72 3.95 -1.39 -2.40
C LEU A 72 3.07 -2.41 -1.69
N THR A 73 2.76 -3.50 -2.37
CA THR A 73 2.10 -4.67 -1.79
C THR A 73 3.15 -5.64 -1.29
N ILE A 74 3.01 -6.13 -0.06
CA ILE A 74 3.94 -7.05 0.60
C ILE A 74 3.14 -8.28 1.01
N ALA A 75 3.60 -9.45 0.58
CA ALA A 75 3.05 -10.72 1.02
C ALA A 75 3.63 -11.10 2.38
N ILE A 76 2.76 -11.37 3.33
CA ILE A 76 3.11 -11.82 4.68
C ILE A 76 2.84 -13.32 4.76
N LYS A 77 3.70 -14.03 5.50
CA LYS A 77 3.46 -15.43 5.84
C LYS A 77 2.25 -15.53 6.78
N PRO A 78 1.42 -16.58 6.66
CA PRO A 78 0.34 -16.81 7.61
C PRO A 78 0.86 -16.89 9.04
N GLU A 79 0.05 -16.43 10.00
CA GLU A 79 0.31 -16.56 11.45
C GLU A 79 1.58 -15.89 11.99
N GLU A 80 2.31 -15.13 11.18
CA GLU A 80 3.50 -14.38 11.62
C GLU A 80 3.13 -13.02 12.21
N SER A 81 3.83 -12.65 13.29
CA SER A 81 3.66 -11.33 13.90
C SER A 81 4.30 -10.25 13.03
N LEU A 82 3.47 -9.47 12.36
CA LEU A 82 3.90 -8.32 11.56
C LEU A 82 4.30 -7.13 12.45
N ASP A 83 5.52 -6.63 12.27
CA ASP A 83 5.93 -5.31 12.76
C ASP A 83 5.99 -4.30 11.60
N LEU A 84 4.96 -3.46 11.49
CA LEU A 84 4.87 -2.46 10.43
C LEU A 84 6.00 -1.43 10.50
N LYS A 85 6.56 -1.15 11.69
CA LYS A 85 7.68 -0.20 11.81
C LYS A 85 8.93 -0.72 11.12
N VAL A 86 9.14 -2.03 11.13
CA VAL A 86 10.26 -2.68 10.41
C VAL A 86 10.07 -2.55 8.90
N ILE A 87 8.83 -2.67 8.41
CA ILE A 87 8.51 -2.38 7.00
C ILE A 87 8.85 -0.93 6.69
N TYR A 88 8.35 0.04 7.46
CA TYR A 88 8.56 1.47 7.20
C TYR A 88 10.05 1.82 7.20
N LYS A 89 10.81 1.25 8.14
CA LYS A 89 12.27 1.38 8.15
C LYS A 89 12.91 0.82 6.89
N ALA A 90 12.48 -0.33 6.38
CA ALA A 90 12.99 -0.90 5.15
C ALA A 90 12.68 -0.03 3.92
N ILE A 91 11.53 0.66 3.92
CA ILE A 91 11.14 1.64 2.88
C ILE A 91 12.07 2.86 2.94
N LEU A 92 12.26 3.46 4.11
CA LEU A 92 13.18 4.57 4.35
C LEU A 92 14.63 4.23 3.98
N ASP A 93 15.13 3.07 4.42
CA ASP A 93 16.46 2.57 4.08
C ASP A 93 16.61 2.23 2.57
N GLY A 94 15.50 2.13 1.86
CA GLY A 94 15.42 1.99 0.40
C GLY A 94 15.45 3.33 -0.35
N GLY A 95 15.40 4.46 0.37
CA GLY A 95 15.39 5.81 -0.20
C GLY A 95 14.00 6.36 -0.51
N TYR A 96 12.95 5.83 0.12
CA TYR A 96 11.57 6.22 -0.12
C TYR A 96 10.85 6.62 1.16
N GLU A 97 9.77 7.38 1.03
CA GLU A 97 8.96 7.80 2.18
C GLU A 97 7.68 6.95 2.29
N PRO A 98 7.48 6.20 3.39
CA PRO A 98 6.23 5.53 3.65
C PRO A 98 5.13 6.53 4.03
N GLN A 99 3.91 6.30 3.54
CA GLN A 99 2.73 7.08 3.88
C GLN A 99 1.76 6.20 4.67
N ASN A 100 0.47 6.22 4.33
CA ASN A 100 -0.52 5.33 4.92
C ASN A 100 -0.33 3.88 4.45
N ALA A 101 -0.69 2.95 5.32
CA ALA A 101 -0.73 1.53 5.01
C ALA A 101 -2.06 0.90 5.43
N ASN A 102 -2.40 -0.20 4.78
CA ASN A 102 -3.50 -1.05 5.17
C ASN A 102 -3.06 -2.52 5.14
N MET A 103 -3.51 -3.29 6.12
CA MET A 103 -3.29 -4.74 6.17
C MET A 103 -4.64 -5.46 6.19
N SER A 104 -4.74 -6.58 5.48
CA SER A 104 -5.89 -7.48 5.63
C SER A 104 -5.48 -8.68 6.50
N GLY A 105 -6.15 -8.83 7.63
CA GLY A 105 -6.06 -10.04 8.46
C GLY A 105 -6.74 -11.24 7.79
N ASP A 106 -6.52 -12.42 8.35
CA ASP A 106 -7.17 -13.68 7.94
C ASP A 106 -8.69 -13.68 8.19
N ASP A 107 -9.15 -12.82 9.10
CA ASP A 107 -10.55 -12.55 9.41
C ASP A 107 -11.24 -11.62 8.41
N GLY A 108 -10.51 -11.15 7.39
CA GLY A 108 -10.99 -10.18 6.41
C GLY A 108 -11.13 -8.76 6.98
N VAL A 109 -10.64 -8.51 8.20
CA VAL A 109 -10.64 -7.18 8.80
C VAL A 109 -9.46 -6.40 8.24
N VAL A 110 -9.76 -5.24 7.65
CA VAL A 110 -8.75 -4.30 7.17
C VAL A 110 -8.38 -3.36 8.30
N THR A 111 -7.09 -3.35 8.66
CA THR A 111 -6.53 -2.40 9.63
C THR A 111 -5.73 -1.32 8.91
N TYR A 112 -5.88 -0.06 9.33
CA TYR A 112 -5.25 1.10 8.71
C TYR A 112 -4.13 1.65 9.59
N PHE A 113 -3.10 2.18 8.98
CA PHE A 113 -1.95 2.79 9.66
C PHE A 113 -1.54 4.11 9.02
N ASP A 114 -1.12 5.06 9.84
CA ASP A 114 -0.65 6.37 9.40
C ASP A 114 0.81 6.32 8.89
N ALA A 115 1.34 7.48 8.49
CA ALA A 115 2.74 7.63 8.07
C ALA A 115 3.78 7.35 9.17
N LYS A 116 3.35 7.18 10.43
CA LYS A 116 4.21 6.79 11.56
C LYS A 116 4.08 5.31 11.91
N GLY A 117 3.25 4.55 11.19
CA GLY A 117 2.97 3.15 11.46
C GLY A 117 2.07 2.94 12.69
N LEU A 118 1.30 3.95 13.08
CA LEU A 118 0.32 3.87 14.17
C LEU A 118 -1.06 3.51 13.61
N GLN A 119 -1.76 2.61 14.30
CA GLN A 119 -3.07 2.14 13.88
C GLN A 119 -4.13 3.26 13.95
N CYS A 120 -4.91 3.39 12.88
CA CYS A 120 -6.09 4.26 12.78
C CYS A 120 -7.38 3.44 13.00
N ILE A 121 -8.41 4.10 13.53
CA ILE A 121 -9.71 3.49 13.90
C ILE A 121 -10.68 3.32 12.73
N ALA A 122 -10.44 3.93 11.55
CA ALA A 122 -11.31 3.78 10.38
C ALA A 122 -10.59 4.01 9.04
N SER A 123 -9.83 5.10 8.91
CA SER A 123 -8.91 5.35 7.80
C SER A 123 -7.94 6.45 8.20
N CYS A 124 -6.77 6.43 7.56
CA CYS A 124 -5.84 7.54 7.49
C CYS A 124 -5.77 7.93 6.00
#